data_AF-A0A961N367-F1
#
_entry.id   AF-A0A961N367-F1
#
_cell.length_a   1.000
_cell.length_b   1.000
_cell.length_c   1.000
_cell.angle_alpha   90.00
_cell.angle_beta   90.00
_cell.angle_gamma   90.00
#
_symmetry.space_group_name_H-M   'P 1'
#
loop_
_entity.id
_entity.type
_entity.pdbx_description
1 polymer ?
#
loop_
_entity_poly.entity_id
_entity_poly.type
_entity_poly.pdbx_seq_one_letter_code
_entity_poly.pdbx_strand_id
1 'polypeptide(L)' 'MEGKNLGNGRRPLEYEHGSMDVTTQEKTFHGFIRTAIWGAAIAIGVLIFLALANA' A
#
# COMPACT_ATOMS: atom_id res chain seq x y z
N MET A 1 22.62 4.62 -42.26
CA MET A 1 22.47 3.23 -41.79
C MET A 1 21.42 3.26 -40.70
N GLU A 2 20.25 2.65 -40.75
CA GLU A 2 19.48 1.94 -41.76
C GLU A 2 18.09 1.93 -41.13
N GLY A 3 17.10 2.45 -41.86
CA GLY A 3 15.71 2.43 -41.42
C GLY A 3 15.25 0.99 -41.29
N LYS A 4 15.19 0.47 -40.07
CA LYS A 4 14.51 -0.79 -39.80
C LYS A 4 13.01 -0.50 -39.69
N ASN A 5 12.33 -0.75 -40.80
CA ASN A 5 10.90 -1.02 -40.86
C ASN A 5 10.56 -2.13 -39.85
N LEU A 6 10.17 -1.74 -38.63
CA LEU A 6 9.59 -2.64 -37.64
C LEU A 6 8.10 -2.83 -37.99
N GLY A 7 7.84 -3.71 -38.95
CA GLY A 7 6.50 -4.25 -39.18
C GLY A 7 6.07 -5.13 -38.01
N ASN A 8 5.60 -4.52 -36.91
CA ASN A 8 4.77 -5.17 -35.90
C ASN A 8 4.22 -4.11 -34.92
N GLY A 9 2.89 -4.07 -34.72
CA GLY A 9 2.16 -3.03 -33.98
C GLY A 9 2.38 -2.99 -32.46
N ARG A 10 3.63 -2.86 -31.99
CA ARG A 10 3.95 -2.64 -30.57
C ARG A 10 4.81 -1.37 -30.42
N ARG A 11 4.14 -0.25 -30.14
CA ARG A 11 4.79 0.99 -29.67
C ARG A 11 5.45 0.71 -28.31
N PRO A 12 6.70 1.10 -28.05
CA PRO A 12 7.20 1.17 -26.69
C PRO A 12 6.31 2.17 -25.96
N LEU A 13 5.53 1.68 -24.99
CA LEU A 13 4.75 2.54 -24.12
C LEU A 13 5.78 3.35 -23.34
N GLU A 14 5.85 4.65 -23.58
CA GLU A 14 6.78 5.53 -22.90
C GLU A 14 6.25 5.72 -21.47
N TYR A 15 6.76 4.92 -20.54
CA TYR A 15 6.36 4.95 -19.14
C TYR A 15 7.22 6.00 -18.42
N GLU A 16 6.63 7.13 -18.01
CA GLU A 16 7.32 8.10 -17.16
C GLU A 16 7.39 7.55 -15.72
N HIS A 17 8.61 7.38 -15.22
CA HIS A 17 8.82 6.88 -13.88
C HIS A 17 8.29 7.89 -12.85
N GLY A 18 7.40 7.44 -11.95
CA GLY A 18 6.86 8.27 -10.87
C GLY A 18 5.58 9.05 -11.22
N SER A 19 5.09 8.99 -12.46
CA SER A 19 3.80 9.58 -12.86
C SER A 19 2.60 8.65 -12.64
N MET A 20 2.82 7.47 -12.05
CA MET A 20 1.75 6.53 -11.72
C MET A 20 0.85 7.09 -10.62
N ASP A 21 -0.46 7.03 -10.82
CA ASP A 21 -1.46 7.38 -9.80
C ASP A 21 -1.33 6.47 -8.57
N VAL A 22 -1.12 7.08 -7.40
CA VAL A 22 -0.93 6.42 -6.11
C VAL A 22 -2.13 6.53 -5.17
N THR A 23 -3.26 7.09 -5.65
CA THR A 23 -4.45 7.36 -4.83
C THR A 23 -4.98 6.12 -4.10
N THR A 24 -4.87 4.94 -4.72
CA THR A 24 -5.33 3.69 -4.12
C THR A 24 -4.42 3.25 -2.96
N GLN A 25 -3.10 3.35 -3.15
CA GLN A 25 -2.08 2.97 -2.18
C GLN A 25 -2.15 3.87 -0.94
N GLU A 26 -2.35 5.18 -1.12
CA GLU A 26 -2.55 6.12 -0.02
C GLU A 26 -3.80 5.79 0.81
N LYS A 27 -4.93 5.51 0.16
CA LYS A 27 -6.16 5.09 0.83
C LYS A 27 -5.98 3.79 1.61
N THR A 28 -5.29 2.81 1.02
CA THR A 28 -4.96 1.56 1.70
C THR A 28 -4.06 1.80 2.91
N PHE A 29 -3.05 2.67 2.79
CA PHE A 29 -2.16 3.00 3.90
C PHE A 29 -2.92 3.67 5.05
N HIS A 30 -3.82 4.61 4.75
CA HIS A 30 -4.68 5.23 5.76
C HIS A 30 -5.55 4.20 6.48
N GLY A 31 -6.14 3.26 5.72
CA GLY A 31 -6.90 2.13 6.29
C GLY A 31 -6.06 1.20 7.15
N PHE A 32 -4.83 0.91 6.72
CA PHE A 32 -3.87 0.10 7.47
C PHE A 32 -3.50 0.74 8.81
N ILE A 33 -3.14 2.02 8.82
CA ILE A 33 -2.77 2.75 10.05
C ILE A 33 -3.95 2.76 11.04
N ARG A 34 -5.16 3.02 10.57
CA ARG A 34 -6.35 2.95 11.42
C ARG A 34 -6.51 1.57 12.06
N THR A 35 -6.37 0.50 11.27
CA THR A 35 -6.48 -0.87 11.77
C THR A 35 -5.37 -1.20 12.77
N ALA A 36 -4.14 -0.74 12.52
CA ALA A 36 -3.00 -0.93 13.41
C ALA A 36 -3.21 -0.24 14.77
N ILE A 37 -3.75 0.99 14.79
CA ILE A 37 -4.08 1.72 16.02
C ILE A 37 -5.13 0.94 16.84
N TRP A 38 -6.19 0.46 16.19
CA TRP A 38 -7.21 -0.34 16.86
C TRP A 38 -6.64 -1.66 17.42
N GLY A 39 -5.80 -2.35 16.66
CA GLY A 39 -5.11 -3.55 17.12
C GLY A 39 -4.25 -3.30 18.36
N ALA A 40 -3.46 -2.23 18.36
CA ALA A 40 -2.65 -1.83 19.50
C ALA A 40 -3.49 -1.47 20.74
N ALA A 41 -4.57 -0.69 20.54
CA ALA A 41 -5.48 -0.31 21.62
C ALA A 41 -6.17 -1.51 22.26
N ILE A 42 -6.63 -2.47 21.45
CA ILE A 42 -7.24 -3.72 21.94
C ILE A 42 -6.22 -4.55 22.70
N ALA A 43 -5.00 -4.71 22.18
CA ALA A 43 -3.94 -5.46 22.86
C ALA A 43 -3.64 -4.85 24.25
N ILE A 44 -3.47 -3.54 24.34
CA ILE A 44 -3.26 -2.84 25.62
C ILE A 44 -4.48 -3.01 26.53
N GLY A 45 -5.70 -2.86 26.01
CA GLY A 45 -6.93 -3.04 26.79
C GLY A 45 -7.06 -4.44 27.38
N VAL A 46 -6.71 -5.48 26.60
CA VAL A 46 -6.68 -6.87 27.07
C VAL A 46 -5.61 -7.07 28.14
N LEU A 47 -4.41 -6.51 27.97
CA LEU A 47 -3.35 -6.61 28.97
C LEU A 47 -3.74 -5.95 30.30
N ILE A 48 -4.36 -4.77 30.26
CA ILE A 48 -4.87 -4.10 31.46
C ILE A 48 -5.98 -4.92 32.10
N PHE A 49 -6.94 -5.41 31.31
CA PHE A 49 -8.02 -6.25 31.83
C PHE A 49 -7.48 -7.53 32.50
N LEU A 50 -6.54 -8.21 31.85
CA LEU A 50 -5.90 -9.42 32.39
C LEU A 50 -5.18 -9.10 33.71
N ALA A 51 -4.44 -7.98 33.76
CA ALA A 51 -3.76 -7.56 34.97
C ALA A 51 -4.73 -7.28 36.12
N LEU A 52 -5.90 -6.69 35.85
CA LEU A 52 -6.92 -6.40 36.88
C LEU A 52 -7.71 -7.65 37.30
N ALA A 53 -8.03 -8.53 36.36
CA ALA A 53 -8.83 -9.74 36.61
C ALA A 53 -8.01 -10.87 37.25
N ASN A 54 -6.69 -10.87 37.04
CA ASN A 54 -5.75 -11.84 37.60
C ASN A 54 -4.72 -11.18 38.54
N ALA A 55 -5.08 -10.02 39.14
CA ALA A 55 -4.34 -9.42 40.24
C ALA A 55 -4.51 -10.22 41.54
#